data_AF-A0AA85BGN3-F1
#
_entry.id   AF-A0AA85BGN3-F1
#
_cell.length_a   1.000
_cell.length_b   1.000
_cell.length_c   1.000
_cell.angle_alpha   90.00
_cell.angle_beta   90.00
_cell.angle_gamma   90.00
#
_symmetry.space_group_name_H-M   'P 1'
#
loop_
_entity.id
_entity.type
_entity.pdbx_description
1 polymer ?
#
loop_
_entity_poly.entity_id
_entity_poly.type
_entity_poly.pdbx_seq_one_letter_code
_entity_poly.pdbx_strand_id
1 'polypeptide(L)'
;MNSPSGGKDSSLVQCILKELAEELSPYGFDISPFLSGWYDANISPKVRLGSDIAPYEDCLCICLISSPQMFEKTFIPTVFDWCKESGIESLDNVLKCLKTRFCGSRFLPGSDDPFDWTVFIRLQKALSNSVQKLKLNLTPDELTKLNNAEWIPDYAIRPVTRLPYVHVQTAGHVSGMAYFHQSSDSIKKKGRSYSGVSLHPYYGGWFGFRGIYIFPNLRYPTLPRQNPLSPIYSENEQLPDELLEHVLHAYNCCWNENKWRDYKLPDTIDHRYSSNALAYFSTSPSERVQFVRNLFAHYKNIDQ
;
A
#
# COMPACT_ATOMS: atom_id res chain seq x y z
N MET A 1 -21.80 -22.65 28.25
CA MET A 1 -21.15 -21.35 28.51
C MET A 1 -19.75 -21.46 27.94
N ASN A 2 -19.54 -20.97 26.73
CA ASN A 2 -18.27 -21.09 26.02
C ASN A 2 -17.34 -19.96 26.45
N SER A 3 -16.19 -20.32 27.00
CA SER A 3 -15.08 -19.40 27.25
C SER A 3 -14.66 -18.71 25.94
N PRO A 4 -14.22 -17.43 25.99
CA PRO A 4 -14.19 -16.59 24.80
C PRO A 4 -13.02 -16.99 23.87
N SER A 5 -13.36 -17.31 22.63
CA SER A 5 -12.41 -17.51 21.52
C SER A 5 -11.48 -16.31 21.26
N GLY A 6 -11.79 -15.15 21.84
CA GLY A 6 -11.03 -13.90 21.67
C GLY A 6 -9.56 -13.96 22.08
N GLY A 7 -9.17 -14.82 23.04
CA GLY A 7 -7.76 -14.94 23.46
C GLY A 7 -6.85 -15.60 22.43
N LYS A 8 -7.34 -16.63 21.71
CA LYS A 8 -6.56 -17.35 20.70
C LYS A 8 -6.50 -16.60 19.37
N ASP A 9 -7.62 -16.00 18.95
CA ASP A 9 -7.66 -15.18 17.73
C ASP A 9 -6.76 -13.94 17.85
N SER A 10 -6.71 -13.34 19.05
CA SER A 10 -5.75 -12.27 19.35
C SER A 10 -4.30 -12.70 19.15
N SER A 11 -3.94 -13.91 19.60
CA SER A 11 -2.57 -14.44 19.44
C SER A 11 -2.23 -14.69 17.97
N LEU A 12 -3.16 -15.27 17.20
CA LEU A 12 -2.94 -15.53 15.77
C LEU A 12 -2.75 -14.24 14.97
N VAL A 13 -3.59 -13.24 15.18
CA VAL A 13 -3.48 -11.92 14.51
C VAL A 13 -2.15 -11.26 14.82
N GLN A 14 -1.70 -11.30 16.08
CA GLN A 14 -0.39 -10.77 16.47
C GLN A 14 0.76 -11.50 15.78
N CYS A 15 0.70 -12.83 15.68
CA CYS A 15 1.69 -13.62 14.94
C CYS A 15 1.72 -13.25 13.45
N ILE A 16 0.55 -13.11 12.81
CA ILE A 16 0.46 -12.69 11.39
C ILE A 16 1.10 -11.32 11.18
N LEU A 17 0.76 -10.34 12.02
CA LEU A 17 1.30 -8.99 11.92
C LEU A 17 2.82 -8.97 12.13
N LYS A 18 3.31 -9.76 13.09
CA LYS A 18 4.75 -9.89 13.35
C LYS A 18 5.49 -10.49 12.16
N GLU A 19 5.04 -11.64 11.65
CA GLU A 19 5.70 -12.32 10.52
C GLU A 19 5.68 -11.44 9.25
N LEU A 20 4.56 -10.79 8.97
CA LEU A 20 4.46 -9.86 7.84
C LEU A 20 5.40 -8.67 8.01
N ALA A 21 5.46 -8.06 9.20
CA ALA A 21 6.37 -6.94 9.46
C ALA A 21 7.84 -7.37 9.30
N GLU A 22 8.23 -8.54 9.79
CA GLU A 22 9.58 -9.08 9.60
C GLU A 22 9.93 -9.31 8.12
N GLU A 23 8.97 -9.74 7.30
CA GLU A 23 9.16 -9.92 5.85
C GLU A 23 9.11 -8.62 5.03
N LEU A 24 8.58 -7.52 5.59
CA LEU A 24 8.23 -6.30 4.84
C LEU A 24 8.97 -5.03 5.28
N SER A 25 9.14 -4.80 6.58
CA SER A 25 9.79 -3.60 7.10
C SER A 25 11.25 -3.44 6.64
N PRO A 26 12.07 -4.50 6.56
CA PRO A 26 13.43 -4.39 5.99
C PRO A 26 13.46 -3.91 4.54
N TYR A 27 12.32 -4.05 3.84
CA TYR A 27 12.14 -3.73 2.42
C TYR A 27 11.41 -2.39 2.23
N GLY A 28 11.18 -1.63 3.30
CA GLY A 28 10.57 -0.30 3.26
C GLY A 28 9.05 -0.31 3.13
N PHE A 29 8.38 -1.36 3.60
CA PHE A 29 6.93 -1.43 3.65
C PHE A 29 6.43 -1.38 5.09
N ASP A 30 5.34 -0.64 5.29
CA ASP A 30 4.64 -0.57 6.57
C ASP A 30 3.23 -1.16 6.44
N ILE A 31 2.75 -1.74 7.53
CA ILE A 31 1.45 -2.42 7.60
C ILE A 31 0.59 -1.87 8.74
N SER A 32 -0.72 -1.79 8.54
CA SER A 32 -1.65 -1.48 9.64
C SER A 32 -2.95 -2.28 9.53
N PRO A 33 -3.37 -3.01 10.58
CA PRO A 33 -4.58 -3.82 10.55
C PRO A 33 -5.86 -2.97 10.66
N PHE A 34 -6.94 -3.47 10.07
CA PHE A 34 -8.29 -2.95 10.25
C PHE A 34 -9.33 -4.05 10.03
N LEU A 35 -10.59 -3.78 10.39
CA LEU A 35 -11.70 -4.68 10.08
C LEU A 35 -12.43 -4.23 8.82
N SER A 36 -12.86 -5.18 7.98
CA SER A 36 -13.62 -4.93 6.75
C SER A 36 -14.82 -4.00 6.95
N GLY A 37 -15.56 -4.16 8.05
CA GLY A 37 -16.71 -3.33 8.42
C GLY A 37 -16.34 -1.87 8.74
N TRP A 38 -15.13 -1.61 9.26
CA TRP A 38 -14.65 -0.23 9.44
C TRP A 38 -14.49 0.47 8.09
N TYR A 39 -13.99 -0.24 7.08
CA TYR A 39 -13.85 0.26 5.72
C TYR A 39 -15.23 0.46 5.06
N ASP A 40 -16.10 -0.55 5.10
CA ASP A 40 -17.41 -0.51 4.43
C ASP A 40 -18.36 0.57 4.98
N ALA A 41 -18.19 0.93 6.27
CA ALA A 41 -18.90 2.03 6.90
C ALA A 41 -18.46 3.42 6.41
N ASN A 42 -17.25 3.55 5.83
CA ASN A 42 -16.64 4.83 5.43
C ASN A 42 -16.54 5.00 3.90
N ILE A 43 -17.28 4.19 3.13
CA ILE A 43 -17.20 4.22 1.67
C ILE A 43 -18.57 3.98 1.02
N SER A 44 -18.70 4.45 -0.23
CA SER A 44 -19.87 4.17 -1.07
C SER A 44 -20.10 2.67 -1.26
N PRO A 45 -21.36 2.18 -1.22
CA PRO A 45 -21.70 0.78 -1.48
C PRO A 45 -21.12 0.21 -2.78
N LYS A 46 -20.85 1.06 -3.79
CA LYS A 46 -20.30 0.66 -5.10
C LYS A 46 -18.86 0.13 -5.05
N VAL A 47 -18.11 0.44 -3.98
CA VAL A 47 -16.69 0.10 -3.81
C VAL A 47 -16.41 -0.58 -2.46
N ARG A 48 -17.47 -1.07 -1.79
CA ARG A 48 -17.33 -1.98 -0.64
C ARG A 48 -16.59 -3.24 -1.08
N LEU A 49 -15.94 -3.92 -0.13
CA LEU A 49 -15.19 -5.14 -0.44
C LEU A 49 -16.11 -6.21 -1.02
N GLY A 50 -17.32 -6.33 -0.45
CA GLY A 50 -18.34 -7.30 -0.88
C GLY A 50 -18.18 -8.64 -0.17
N SER A 51 -19.27 -9.40 -0.12
CA SER A 51 -19.31 -10.69 0.59
C SER A 51 -18.46 -11.79 -0.07
N ASP A 52 -18.07 -11.60 -1.33
CA ASP A 52 -17.16 -12.48 -2.07
C ASP A 52 -15.70 -12.36 -1.58
N ILE A 53 -15.32 -11.19 -1.08
CA ILE A 53 -13.96 -10.87 -0.62
C ILE A 53 -13.89 -10.85 0.92
N ALA A 54 -14.85 -10.20 1.56
CA ALA A 54 -14.98 -10.08 3.01
C ALA A 54 -16.38 -10.56 3.44
N PRO A 55 -16.57 -11.87 3.72
CA PRO A 55 -17.89 -12.42 4.04
C PRO A 55 -18.48 -11.91 5.36
N TYR A 56 -17.65 -11.36 6.25
CA TYR A 56 -18.05 -10.79 7.53
C TYR A 56 -17.49 -9.39 7.73
N GLU A 57 -18.13 -8.58 8.57
CA GLU A 57 -17.71 -7.20 8.88
C GLU A 57 -16.49 -7.13 9.83
N ASP A 58 -16.14 -8.24 10.46
CA ASP A 58 -15.02 -8.38 11.38
C ASP A 58 -13.88 -9.22 10.78
N CYS A 59 -13.84 -9.41 9.46
CA CYS A 59 -12.70 -10.00 8.77
C CYS A 59 -11.46 -9.11 8.93
N LEU A 60 -10.31 -9.74 9.22
CA LEU A 60 -9.03 -9.05 9.28
C LEU A 60 -8.61 -8.58 7.88
N CYS A 61 -8.31 -7.29 7.78
CA CYS A 61 -7.63 -6.68 6.65
C CYS A 61 -6.35 -5.99 7.14
N ILE A 62 -5.37 -5.83 6.26
CA ILE A 62 -4.11 -5.16 6.58
C ILE A 62 -3.80 -4.18 5.44
N CYS A 63 -3.78 -2.88 5.76
CA CYS A 63 -3.38 -1.83 4.84
C CYS A 63 -1.86 -1.86 4.62
N LEU A 64 -1.43 -1.70 3.38
CA LEU A 64 -0.02 -1.74 2.97
C LEU A 64 0.39 -0.39 2.38
N ILE A 65 1.52 0.16 2.84
CA ILE A 65 2.18 1.29 2.20
C ILE A 65 3.65 0.98 1.91
N SER A 66 4.21 1.66 0.92
CA SER A 66 5.65 1.77 0.74
C SER A 66 6.13 3.11 1.30
N SER A 67 7.06 3.07 2.24
CA SER A 67 7.85 4.20 2.70
C SER A 67 8.79 4.70 1.58
N PRO A 68 9.40 5.89 1.72
CA PRO A 68 10.39 6.39 0.77
C PRO A 68 11.52 5.40 0.47
N GLN A 69 12.00 4.72 1.52
CA GLN A 69 13.15 3.82 1.44
C GLN A 69 12.87 2.56 0.62
N MET A 70 11.60 2.26 0.28
CA MET A 70 11.28 1.10 -0.54
C MET A 70 11.96 1.17 -1.91
N PHE A 71 12.16 2.38 -2.44
CA PHE A 71 12.83 2.56 -3.72
C PHE A 71 14.28 2.01 -3.68
N GLU A 72 15.07 2.38 -2.67
CA GLU A 72 16.46 1.95 -2.53
C GLU A 72 16.60 0.56 -1.92
N LYS A 73 15.70 0.17 -1.00
CA LYS A 73 15.77 -1.12 -0.29
C LYS A 73 15.16 -2.27 -1.07
N THR A 74 14.25 -2.00 -1.98
CA THR A 74 13.52 -3.04 -2.74
C THR A 74 13.65 -2.86 -4.23
N PHE A 75 13.24 -1.71 -4.77
CA PHE A 75 13.15 -1.54 -6.21
C PHE A 75 14.52 -1.64 -6.89
N ILE A 76 15.49 -0.82 -6.48
CA ILE A 76 16.84 -0.79 -7.08
C ILE A 76 17.53 -2.17 -7.02
N PRO A 77 17.66 -2.84 -5.85
CA PRO A 77 18.33 -4.13 -5.79
C PRO A 77 17.65 -5.18 -6.66
N THR A 78 16.31 -5.21 -6.66
CA THR A 78 15.55 -6.20 -7.42
C THR A 78 15.73 -6.04 -8.92
N VAL A 79 15.61 -4.82 -9.46
CA VAL A 79 15.82 -4.60 -10.90
C VAL A 79 17.28 -4.79 -11.31
N PHE A 80 18.22 -4.54 -10.40
CA PHE A 80 19.65 -4.80 -10.65
C PHE A 80 19.94 -6.29 -10.72
N ASP A 81 19.35 -7.10 -9.84
CA ASP A 81 19.47 -8.56 -9.89
C ASP A 81 18.89 -9.12 -11.20
N TRP A 82 17.72 -8.62 -11.63
CA TRP A 82 17.16 -8.98 -12.94
C TRP A 82 18.10 -8.65 -14.10
N CYS A 83 18.69 -7.44 -14.10
CA CYS A 83 19.65 -7.02 -15.13
C CYS A 83 20.97 -7.80 -15.08
N LYS A 84 21.41 -8.28 -13.91
CA LYS A 84 22.61 -9.13 -13.77
C LYS A 84 22.36 -10.54 -14.31
N GLU A 85 21.22 -11.13 -13.99
CA GLU A 85 20.88 -12.50 -14.38
C GLU A 85 20.61 -12.62 -15.89
N SER A 86 20.00 -11.61 -16.50
CA SER A 86 19.51 -11.68 -17.89
C SER A 86 20.22 -10.75 -18.87
N GLY A 87 21.06 -9.82 -18.38
CA GLY A 87 21.66 -8.73 -19.15
C GLY A 87 20.77 -7.47 -19.18
N ILE A 88 21.38 -6.28 -19.22
CA ILE A 88 20.65 -5.00 -19.11
C ILE A 88 19.67 -4.75 -20.26
N GLU A 89 19.99 -5.27 -21.45
CA GLU A 89 19.17 -5.11 -22.66
C GLU A 89 17.87 -5.92 -22.56
N SER A 90 17.82 -6.92 -21.67
CA SER A 90 16.71 -7.87 -21.60
C SER A 90 15.62 -7.52 -20.58
N LEU A 91 15.60 -6.32 -19.99
CA LEU A 91 14.59 -5.99 -18.96
C LEU A 91 13.15 -6.23 -19.46
N ASP A 92 12.85 -5.88 -20.71
CA ASP A 92 11.57 -6.20 -21.36
C ASP A 92 11.29 -7.71 -21.42
N ASN A 93 12.33 -8.51 -21.68
CA ASN A 93 12.22 -9.97 -21.68
C ASN A 93 12.01 -10.53 -20.27
N VAL A 94 12.65 -9.94 -19.25
CA VAL A 94 12.41 -10.31 -17.84
C VAL A 94 10.95 -10.06 -17.48
N LEU A 95 10.40 -8.88 -17.79
CA LEU A 95 9.00 -8.56 -17.50
C LEU A 95 8.03 -9.52 -18.24
N LYS A 96 8.33 -9.87 -19.50
CA LYS A 96 7.58 -10.90 -20.24
C LYS A 96 7.65 -12.27 -19.57
N CYS A 97 8.83 -12.70 -19.11
CA CYS A 97 9.02 -13.96 -18.39
C CYS A 97 8.25 -13.97 -17.06
N LEU A 98 8.27 -12.87 -16.31
CA LEU A 98 7.49 -12.72 -15.08
C LEU A 98 5.98 -12.85 -15.35
N LYS A 99 5.48 -12.19 -16.41
CA LYS A 99 4.08 -12.32 -16.83
C LYS A 99 3.70 -13.77 -17.13
N THR A 100 4.55 -14.49 -17.86
CA THR A 100 4.32 -15.91 -18.16
C THR A 100 4.32 -16.75 -16.88
N ARG A 101 5.28 -16.52 -15.98
CA ARG A 101 5.41 -17.25 -14.71
C ARG A 101 4.21 -17.05 -13.79
N PHE A 102 3.64 -15.85 -13.77
CA PHE A 102 2.55 -15.49 -12.86
C PHE A 102 1.18 -15.43 -13.54
N CYS A 103 1.02 -16.00 -14.75
CA CYS A 103 -0.20 -15.88 -15.58
C CYS A 103 -1.51 -16.30 -14.88
N GLY A 104 -1.45 -17.17 -13.88
CA GLY A 104 -2.60 -17.59 -13.06
C GLY A 104 -2.96 -16.64 -11.90
N SER A 105 -2.19 -15.57 -11.68
CA SER A 105 -2.44 -14.61 -10.61
C SER A 105 -3.56 -13.66 -10.97
N ARG A 106 -4.45 -13.37 -10.01
CA ARG A 106 -5.64 -12.54 -10.22
C ARG A 106 -5.35 -11.08 -10.58
N PHE A 107 -4.33 -10.48 -9.96
CA PHE A 107 -4.04 -9.04 -10.05
C PHE A 107 -2.62 -8.76 -10.56
N LEU A 108 -2.35 -9.18 -11.80
CA LEU A 108 -1.05 -8.96 -12.44
C LEU A 108 -0.78 -7.46 -12.69
N PRO A 109 0.48 -7.00 -12.49
CA PRO A 109 0.92 -5.68 -12.92
C PRO A 109 0.81 -5.45 -14.43
N GLY A 110 0.93 -4.19 -14.84
CA GLY A 110 1.11 -3.83 -16.25
C GLY A 110 2.34 -4.49 -16.87
N SER A 111 2.34 -4.72 -18.18
CA SER A 111 3.45 -5.40 -18.89
C SER A 111 4.79 -4.68 -18.77
N ASP A 112 4.76 -3.36 -18.68
CA ASP A 112 5.93 -2.49 -18.84
C ASP A 112 6.19 -1.63 -17.59
N ASP A 113 5.65 -2.07 -16.43
CA ASP A 113 5.86 -1.39 -15.15
C ASP A 113 6.80 -2.20 -14.24
N PRO A 114 8.14 -2.02 -14.34
CA PRO A 114 9.07 -2.77 -13.50
C PRO A 114 8.84 -2.49 -12.02
N PHE A 115 8.35 -1.31 -11.66
CA PHE A 115 8.11 -0.95 -10.27
C PHE A 115 6.96 -1.76 -9.67
N ASP A 116 5.80 -1.80 -10.33
CA ASP A 116 4.68 -2.62 -9.87
C ASP A 116 5.04 -4.11 -9.85
N TRP A 117 5.87 -4.60 -10.78
CA TRP A 117 6.40 -5.96 -10.75
C TRP A 117 7.26 -6.24 -9.52
N THR A 118 8.17 -5.32 -9.13
CA THR A 118 8.96 -5.50 -7.90
C THR A 118 8.09 -5.54 -6.65
N VAL A 119 7.08 -4.66 -6.56
CA VAL A 119 6.10 -4.64 -5.47
C VAL A 119 5.31 -5.95 -5.45
N PHE A 120 4.80 -6.39 -6.60
CA PHE A 120 4.00 -7.60 -6.72
C PHE A 120 4.74 -8.82 -6.21
N ILE A 121 5.99 -9.02 -6.66
CA ILE A 121 6.80 -10.18 -6.26
C ILE A 121 7.11 -10.11 -4.77
N ARG A 122 7.45 -8.92 -4.24
CA ARG A 122 7.75 -8.74 -2.82
C ARG A 122 6.56 -9.06 -1.94
N LEU A 123 5.38 -8.49 -2.24
CA LEU A 123 4.19 -8.66 -1.40
C LEU A 123 3.62 -10.08 -1.48
N GLN A 124 3.59 -10.69 -2.67
CA GLN A 124 3.21 -12.10 -2.80
C GLN A 124 4.16 -13.04 -2.04
N LYS A 125 5.46 -12.80 -2.13
CA LYS A 125 6.46 -13.59 -1.40
C LYS A 125 6.32 -13.43 0.11
N ALA A 126 6.15 -12.20 0.60
CA ALA A 126 5.99 -11.93 2.03
C ALA A 126 4.75 -12.63 2.61
N LEU A 127 3.61 -12.55 1.92
CA LEU A 127 2.39 -13.25 2.34
C LEU A 127 2.58 -14.77 2.34
N SER A 128 3.13 -15.33 1.26
CA SER A 128 3.37 -16.76 1.13
C SER A 128 4.33 -17.30 2.21
N ASN A 129 5.46 -16.61 2.42
CA ASN A 129 6.44 -16.95 3.44
C ASN A 129 5.84 -16.88 4.84
N SER A 130 5.14 -15.79 5.17
CA SER A 130 4.52 -15.60 6.49
C SER A 130 3.50 -16.70 6.77
N VAL A 131 2.62 -16.97 5.81
CA VAL A 131 1.64 -18.06 5.93
C VAL A 131 2.36 -19.40 6.12
N GLN A 132 3.38 -19.71 5.32
CA GLN A 132 4.13 -20.97 5.41
C GLN A 132 4.82 -21.15 6.77
N LYS A 133 5.50 -20.12 7.29
CA LYS A 133 6.15 -20.16 8.60
C LYS A 133 5.15 -20.42 9.72
N LEU A 134 3.99 -19.75 9.67
CA LEU A 134 2.94 -19.93 10.65
C LEU A 134 2.36 -21.35 10.61
N LYS A 135 2.20 -21.97 9.43
CA LYS A 135 1.64 -23.34 9.31
C LYS A 135 2.34 -24.37 10.20
N LEU A 136 3.63 -24.18 10.49
CA LEU A 136 4.41 -25.11 11.31
C LEU A 136 3.97 -25.16 12.78
N ASN A 137 3.32 -24.10 13.26
CA ASN A 137 2.99 -23.90 14.67
C ASN A 137 1.48 -23.72 14.94
N LEU A 138 0.65 -23.77 13.89
CA LEU A 138 -0.81 -23.58 14.02
C LEU A 138 -1.56 -24.90 14.13
N THR A 139 -2.65 -24.87 14.89
CA THR A 139 -3.63 -25.97 14.91
C THR A 139 -4.35 -26.09 13.55
N PRO A 140 -4.93 -27.25 13.21
CA PRO A 140 -5.71 -27.41 11.98
C PRO A 140 -6.81 -26.36 11.82
N ASP A 141 -7.51 -26.00 12.91
CA ASP A 141 -8.57 -24.99 12.90
C ASP A 141 -8.01 -23.59 12.60
N GLU A 142 -6.89 -23.21 13.19
CA GLU A 142 -6.23 -21.93 12.90
C GLU A 142 -5.69 -21.86 11.47
N LEU A 143 -5.20 -22.97 10.94
CA LEU A 143 -4.74 -23.05 9.56
C LEU A 143 -5.87 -22.72 8.57
N THR A 144 -7.10 -23.19 8.83
CA THR A 144 -8.25 -22.86 7.98
C THR A 144 -8.56 -21.36 7.94
N LYS A 145 -8.22 -20.60 8.98
CA LYS A 145 -8.41 -19.15 9.02
C LYS A 145 -7.48 -18.39 8.07
N LEU A 146 -6.36 -19.01 7.69
CA LEU A 146 -5.43 -18.46 6.70
C LEU A 146 -5.80 -18.83 5.25
N ASN A 147 -6.77 -19.72 5.04
CA ASN A 147 -7.20 -20.09 3.70
C ASN A 147 -7.76 -18.87 2.97
N ASN A 148 -7.44 -18.78 1.67
CA ASN A 148 -7.85 -17.69 0.79
C ASN A 148 -7.33 -16.30 1.22
N ALA A 149 -6.30 -16.25 2.08
CA ALA A 149 -5.58 -15.00 2.29
C ALA A 149 -4.99 -14.53 0.95
N GLU A 150 -5.32 -13.31 0.54
CA GLU A 150 -4.89 -12.75 -0.73
C GLU A 150 -4.45 -11.29 -0.58
N TRP A 151 -3.63 -10.85 -1.52
CA TRP A 151 -3.26 -9.45 -1.68
C TRP A 151 -4.11 -8.82 -2.79
N ILE A 152 -4.75 -7.69 -2.48
CA ILE A 152 -5.49 -6.88 -3.43
C ILE A 152 -4.69 -5.58 -3.64
N PRO A 153 -4.00 -5.40 -4.77
CA PRO A 153 -3.19 -4.21 -5.04
C PRO A 153 -4.03 -2.95 -5.22
N ASP A 154 -3.39 -1.79 -5.07
CA ASP A 154 -3.98 -0.47 -5.30
C ASP A 154 -4.46 -0.27 -6.76
N TYR A 155 -3.79 -0.90 -7.72
CA TYR A 155 -4.16 -0.87 -9.13
C TYR A 155 -5.25 -1.90 -9.52
N ALA A 156 -5.77 -2.70 -8.58
CA ALA A 156 -6.81 -3.68 -8.89
C ALA A 156 -8.13 -3.02 -9.26
N ILE A 157 -8.63 -3.30 -10.47
CA ILE A 157 -9.89 -2.74 -11.01
C ILE A 157 -10.89 -3.86 -11.30
N ARG A 158 -12.15 -3.67 -10.89
CA ARG A 158 -13.26 -4.60 -11.17
C ARG A 158 -13.53 -4.63 -12.68
N PRO A 159 -13.63 -5.82 -13.31
CA PRO A 159 -13.74 -5.93 -14.78
C PRO A 159 -14.93 -5.17 -15.38
N VAL A 160 -16.09 -5.24 -14.73
CA VAL A 160 -17.35 -4.70 -15.28
C VAL A 160 -17.52 -3.22 -14.94
N THR A 161 -17.46 -2.86 -13.66
CA THR A 161 -17.75 -1.49 -13.22
C THR A 161 -16.58 -0.52 -13.44
N ARG A 162 -15.38 -1.05 -13.70
CA ARG A 162 -14.12 -0.29 -13.78
C ARG A 162 -13.80 0.51 -12.51
N LEU A 163 -14.49 0.21 -11.41
CA LEU A 163 -14.21 0.77 -10.09
C LEU A 163 -13.06 -0.01 -9.43
N PRO A 164 -12.28 0.62 -8.53
CA PRO A 164 -11.25 -0.08 -7.80
C PRO A 164 -11.85 -1.20 -6.94
N TYR A 165 -11.10 -2.28 -6.73
CA TYR A 165 -11.47 -3.33 -5.78
C TYR A 165 -11.43 -2.80 -4.33
N VAL A 166 -10.49 -1.90 -4.04
CA VAL A 166 -10.30 -1.28 -2.74
C VAL A 166 -9.99 0.21 -2.90
N HIS A 167 -10.68 1.07 -2.15
CA HIS A 167 -10.35 2.49 -2.04
C HIS A 167 -9.24 2.67 -1.00
N VAL A 168 -7.99 2.63 -1.44
CA VAL A 168 -6.82 2.54 -0.56
C VAL A 168 -6.67 3.70 0.43
N GLN A 169 -7.11 4.91 0.07
CA GLN A 169 -7.08 6.05 0.99
C GLN A 169 -8.04 5.85 2.17
N THR A 170 -9.20 5.23 1.94
CA THR A 170 -10.13 4.87 3.03
C THR A 170 -9.56 3.74 3.87
N ALA A 171 -8.97 2.71 3.25
CA ALA A 171 -8.29 1.64 3.98
C ALA A 171 -7.17 2.18 4.87
N GLY A 172 -6.38 3.13 4.36
CA GLY A 172 -5.35 3.84 5.13
C GLY A 172 -5.90 4.65 6.29
N HIS A 173 -7.04 5.33 6.11
CA HIS A 173 -7.66 6.12 7.16
C HIS A 173 -8.23 5.22 8.28
N VAL A 174 -9.01 4.19 7.93
CA VAL A 174 -9.68 3.34 8.93
C VAL A 174 -8.73 2.41 9.68
N SER A 175 -7.56 2.12 9.11
CA SER A 175 -6.46 1.40 9.77
C SER A 175 -5.58 2.29 10.65
N GLY A 176 -5.79 3.61 10.64
CA GLY A 176 -4.92 4.54 11.36
C GLY A 176 -3.58 4.83 10.67
N MET A 177 -3.31 4.23 9.51
CA MET A 177 -2.06 4.38 8.77
C MET A 177 -1.81 5.81 8.29
N ALA A 178 -2.81 6.44 7.66
CA ALA A 178 -2.67 7.78 7.13
C ALA A 178 -4.02 8.50 7.11
N TYR A 179 -4.04 9.77 7.53
CA TYR A 179 -5.27 10.54 7.55
C TYR A 179 -5.69 10.93 6.13
N PHE A 180 -6.83 10.43 5.69
CA PHE A 180 -7.47 10.83 4.43
C PHE A 180 -8.25 12.16 4.54
N HIS A 181 -7.69 13.22 3.95
CA HIS A 181 -8.27 14.56 3.86
C HIS A 181 -9.19 14.66 2.65
N GLN A 182 -10.46 14.99 2.88
CA GLN A 182 -11.49 15.08 1.86
C GLN A 182 -12.03 16.51 1.77
N SER A 183 -12.54 16.88 0.59
CA SER A 183 -13.18 18.19 0.40
C SER A 183 -14.37 18.36 1.36
N SER A 184 -14.36 19.44 2.13
CA SER A 184 -15.45 19.82 3.02
C SER A 184 -16.63 20.41 2.24
N ASP A 185 -17.81 20.46 2.85
CA ASP A 185 -19.01 20.96 2.18
C ASP A 185 -18.93 22.46 1.85
N SER A 186 -18.18 23.23 2.63
CA SER A 186 -17.86 24.64 2.34
C SER A 186 -17.02 24.78 1.07
N ILE A 187 -15.98 23.96 0.89
CA ILE A 187 -15.16 23.94 -0.34
C ILE A 187 -16.03 23.55 -1.55
N LYS A 188 -16.86 22.51 -1.42
CA LYS A 188 -17.78 22.08 -2.50
C LYS A 188 -18.76 23.18 -2.89
N LYS A 189 -19.31 23.94 -1.92
CA LYS A 189 -20.21 25.08 -2.19
C LYS A 189 -19.56 26.20 -2.99
N LYS A 190 -18.24 26.34 -2.97
CA LYS A 190 -17.49 27.26 -3.85
C LYS A 190 -17.38 26.76 -5.30
N GLY A 191 -18.01 25.64 -5.64
CA GLY A 191 -17.95 25.04 -6.98
C GLY A 191 -16.64 24.30 -7.27
N ARG A 192 -15.81 24.03 -6.24
CA ARG A 192 -14.53 23.32 -6.38
C ARG A 192 -14.72 21.86 -5.99
N SER A 193 -14.31 20.95 -6.89
CA SER A 193 -14.34 19.51 -6.67
C SER A 193 -12.93 18.95 -6.73
N TYR A 194 -12.29 18.85 -5.56
CA TYR A 194 -10.97 18.24 -5.41
C TYR A 194 -11.10 16.78 -4.99
N SER A 195 -10.27 15.91 -5.59
CA SER A 195 -10.02 14.58 -5.05
C SER A 195 -9.31 14.70 -3.70
N GLY A 196 -9.66 13.82 -2.77
CA GLY A 196 -9.02 13.78 -1.46
C GLY A 196 -7.57 13.28 -1.52
N VAL A 197 -6.82 13.55 -0.46
CA VAL A 197 -5.42 13.17 -0.32
C VAL A 197 -5.14 12.60 1.08
N SER A 198 -4.38 11.53 1.16
CA SER A 198 -3.92 10.99 2.44
C SER A 198 -2.54 11.53 2.78
N LEU A 199 -2.35 11.91 4.04
CA LEU A 199 -1.04 12.28 4.57
C LEU A 199 -0.70 11.37 5.75
N HIS A 200 0.49 10.80 5.69
CA HIS A 200 1.06 9.97 6.74
C HIS A 200 1.68 10.86 7.82
N PRO A 201 1.54 10.55 9.13
CA PRO A 201 2.07 11.37 10.20
C PRO A 201 3.60 11.52 10.15
N TYR A 202 4.32 10.51 9.64
CA TYR A 202 5.78 10.51 9.59
C TYR A 202 6.36 10.71 8.18
N TYR A 203 5.56 10.57 7.12
CA TYR A 203 6.05 10.70 5.75
C TYR A 203 5.38 11.86 5.00
N GLY A 204 4.38 12.53 5.59
CA GLY A 204 3.52 13.44 4.85
C GLY A 204 2.92 12.74 3.64
N GLY A 205 3.12 13.29 2.45
CA GLY A 205 2.75 12.65 1.18
C GLY A 205 3.86 11.79 0.55
N TRP A 206 5.01 11.60 1.20
CA TRP A 206 6.16 10.83 0.69
C TRP A 206 5.99 9.32 0.88
N PHE A 207 4.85 8.77 0.47
CA PHE A 207 4.60 7.34 0.50
C PHE A 207 3.67 6.94 -0.66
N GLY A 208 3.47 5.64 -0.84
CA GLY A 208 2.48 5.10 -1.76
C GLY A 208 1.68 3.98 -1.10
N PHE A 209 0.35 4.00 -1.25
CA PHE A 209 -0.45 2.83 -0.92
C PHE A 209 -0.13 1.69 -1.88
N ARG A 210 -0.11 0.46 -1.35
CA ARG A 210 0.19 -0.77 -2.12
C ARG A 210 -0.94 -1.81 -2.03
N GLY A 211 -2.12 -1.36 -1.62
CA GLY A 211 -3.30 -2.20 -1.48
C GLY A 211 -3.52 -2.74 -0.06
N ILE A 212 -4.15 -3.91 0.02
CA ILE A 212 -4.47 -4.58 1.29
C ILE A 212 -4.14 -6.08 1.21
N TYR A 213 -3.74 -6.68 2.34
CA TYR A 213 -3.99 -8.10 2.55
C TYR A 213 -5.36 -8.29 3.17
N ILE A 214 -6.03 -9.36 2.79
CA ILE A 214 -7.30 -9.76 3.38
C ILE A 214 -7.26 -11.22 3.81
N PHE A 215 -7.87 -11.51 4.96
CA PHE A 215 -8.00 -12.84 5.52
C PHE A 215 -9.50 -13.16 5.69
N PRO A 216 -10.18 -13.69 4.65
CA PRO A 216 -11.63 -13.83 4.65
C PRO A 216 -12.17 -14.72 5.77
N ASN A 217 -11.37 -15.69 6.22
CA ASN A 217 -11.73 -16.67 7.24
C ASN A 217 -11.24 -16.32 8.65
N LEU A 218 -10.55 -15.18 8.82
CA LEU A 218 -10.03 -14.73 10.11
C LEU A 218 -10.84 -13.55 10.62
N ARG A 219 -11.72 -13.82 11.59
CA ARG A 219 -12.55 -12.80 12.25
C ARG A 219 -11.88 -12.35 13.55
N TYR A 220 -11.84 -11.04 13.81
CA TYR A 220 -11.27 -10.50 15.05
C TYR A 220 -12.01 -9.23 15.52
N PRO A 221 -13.24 -9.37 16.04
CA PRO A 221 -14.10 -8.22 16.37
C PRO A 221 -13.54 -7.30 17.47
N THR A 222 -12.57 -7.79 18.24
CA THR A 222 -11.91 -7.05 19.32
C THR A 222 -10.61 -6.36 18.90
N LEU A 223 -10.33 -6.26 17.60
CA LEU A 223 -9.15 -5.54 17.09
C LEU A 223 -9.14 -4.10 17.64
N PRO A 224 -8.06 -3.68 18.34
CA PRO A 224 -7.96 -2.29 18.81
C PRO A 224 -7.95 -1.33 17.61
N ARG A 225 -8.87 -0.37 17.60
CA ARG A 225 -8.96 0.63 16.54
C ARG A 225 -7.98 1.77 16.82
N GLN A 226 -7.08 2.01 15.87
CA GLN A 226 -6.19 3.18 15.89
C GLN A 226 -6.88 4.33 15.15
N ASN A 227 -6.91 5.51 15.78
CA ASN A 227 -7.37 6.72 15.10
C ASN A 227 -6.23 7.26 14.23
N PRO A 228 -6.49 7.57 12.95
CA PRO A 228 -5.44 8.13 12.10
C PRO A 228 -5.01 9.49 12.64
N LEU A 229 -3.71 9.67 12.75
CA LEU A 229 -3.12 10.97 13.07
C LEU A 229 -2.98 11.76 11.77
N SER A 230 -3.52 12.97 11.74
CA SER A 230 -3.17 13.90 10.67
C SER A 230 -1.94 14.68 11.06
N PRO A 231 -0.96 14.84 10.16
CA PRO A 231 0.13 15.78 10.38
C PRO A 231 -0.35 17.24 10.41
N ILE A 232 -1.59 17.51 9.98
CA ILE A 232 -2.15 18.86 9.92
C ILE A 232 -3.06 19.19 11.12
N TYR A 233 -3.66 18.20 11.78
CA TYR A 233 -4.46 18.45 13.00
C TYR A 233 -3.56 18.43 14.23
N SER A 234 -3.79 19.36 15.15
CA SER A 234 -3.49 19.12 16.56
C SER A 234 -4.65 18.32 17.13
N GLU A 235 -4.41 17.41 18.09
CA GLU A 235 -5.49 16.70 18.78
C GLU A 235 -6.56 17.72 19.24
N ASN A 236 -7.75 17.67 18.62
CA ASN A 236 -8.96 18.48 18.87
C ASN A 236 -9.28 19.71 17.99
N GLU A 237 -8.55 19.99 16.90
CA GLU A 237 -8.92 21.10 15.98
C GLU A 237 -9.31 20.61 14.57
N GLN A 238 -10.42 21.13 14.03
CA GLN A 238 -10.70 21.02 12.60
C GLN A 238 -9.77 21.96 11.83
N LEU A 239 -9.25 21.46 10.72
CA LEU A 239 -8.45 22.22 9.78
C LEU A 239 -9.26 23.43 9.30
N PRO A 240 -8.71 24.66 9.34
CA PRO A 240 -9.33 25.77 8.65
C PRO A 240 -9.54 25.38 7.18
N ASP A 241 -10.74 25.61 6.65
CA ASP A 241 -11.10 25.22 5.28
C ASP A 241 -10.10 25.75 4.25
N GLU A 242 -9.51 26.92 4.50
CA GLU A 242 -8.47 27.52 3.65
C GLU A 242 -7.22 26.63 3.55
N LEU A 243 -6.78 26.07 4.69
CA LEU A 243 -5.59 25.21 4.76
C LEU A 243 -5.86 23.86 4.08
N LEU A 244 -7.03 23.28 4.34
CA LEU A 244 -7.50 22.07 3.66
C LEU A 244 -7.60 22.29 2.14
N GLU A 245 -8.21 23.41 1.73
CA GLU A 245 -8.35 23.79 0.33
C GLU A 245 -6.98 23.99 -0.34
N HIS A 246 -6.00 24.58 0.36
CA HIS A 246 -4.64 24.71 -0.14
C HIS A 246 -3.99 23.35 -0.41
N VAL A 247 -4.07 22.42 0.54
CA VAL A 247 -3.51 21.06 0.39
C VAL A 247 -4.18 20.32 -0.76
N LEU A 248 -5.51 20.38 -0.83
CA LEU A 248 -6.28 19.75 -1.88
C LEU A 248 -5.95 20.37 -3.25
N HIS A 249 -5.84 21.68 -3.35
CA HIS A 249 -5.42 22.35 -4.58
C HIS A 249 -4.00 21.94 -4.98
N ALA A 250 -3.04 21.94 -4.05
CA ALA A 250 -1.67 21.54 -4.33
C ALA A 250 -1.58 20.09 -4.81
N TYR A 251 -2.36 19.17 -4.22
CA TYR A 251 -2.43 17.78 -4.66
C TYR A 251 -3.16 17.59 -6.01
N ASN A 252 -4.18 18.38 -6.32
CA ASN A 252 -4.96 18.19 -7.55
C ASN A 252 -4.39 18.95 -8.75
N CYS A 253 -3.80 20.13 -8.52
CA CYS A 253 -3.40 21.08 -9.57
C CYS A 253 -1.89 21.26 -9.69
N CYS A 254 -1.12 20.95 -8.63
CA CYS A 254 0.34 21.16 -8.57
C CYS A 254 1.08 19.89 -8.10
N TRP A 255 0.52 18.71 -8.39
CA TRP A 255 0.99 17.43 -7.83
C TRP A 255 2.45 17.12 -8.16
N ASN A 256 2.91 17.56 -9.33
CA ASN A 256 4.25 17.35 -9.87
C ASN A 256 5.32 18.22 -9.20
N GLU A 257 4.92 19.30 -8.52
CA GLU A 257 5.84 20.12 -7.71
C GLU A 257 6.24 19.42 -6.41
N ASN A 258 5.53 18.35 -6.02
CA ASN A 258 5.72 17.57 -4.79
C ASN A 258 5.58 18.34 -3.46
N LYS A 259 5.39 19.66 -3.48
CA LYS A 259 5.23 20.50 -2.27
C LYS A 259 4.07 20.06 -1.35
N TRP A 260 3.01 19.49 -1.92
CA TRP A 260 1.88 18.97 -1.15
C TRP A 260 2.28 17.84 -0.19
N ARG A 261 3.39 17.15 -0.46
CA ARG A 261 3.89 16.05 0.37
C ARG A 261 4.52 16.51 1.67
N ASP A 262 5.02 17.73 1.73
CA ASP A 262 5.71 18.29 2.89
C ASP A 262 4.78 19.00 3.88
N TYR A 263 3.47 18.96 3.65
CA TYR A 263 2.54 19.79 4.39
C TYR A 263 2.56 19.49 5.89
N LYS A 264 3.04 20.45 6.68
CA LYS A 264 3.25 20.37 8.15
C LYS A 264 4.14 19.20 8.59
N LEU A 265 4.95 18.64 7.69
CA LEU A 265 5.95 17.66 8.04
C LEU A 265 7.15 18.39 8.69
N PRO A 266 7.57 18.03 9.92
CA PRO A 266 8.72 18.67 10.55
C PRO A 266 10.00 18.53 9.69
N ASP A 267 10.79 19.59 9.60
CA ASP A 267 12.06 19.59 8.84
C ASP A 267 13.07 18.57 9.39
N THR A 268 12.91 18.16 10.65
CA THR A 268 13.73 17.13 11.31
C THR A 268 13.47 15.72 10.80
N ILE A 269 12.41 15.50 10.01
CA ILE A 269 12.07 14.20 9.43
C ILE A 269 12.71 14.08 8.04
N ASP A 270 13.74 13.24 7.94
CA ASP A 270 14.42 12.91 6.67
C ASP A 270 13.85 11.62 6.05
N HIS A 271 12.58 11.65 5.68
CA HIS A 271 11.87 10.55 5.03
C HIS A 271 11.19 11.04 3.74
N ARG A 272 11.97 11.66 2.85
CA ARG A 272 11.52 12.07 1.51
C ARG A 272 12.02 11.09 0.46
N TYR A 273 11.40 11.10 -0.73
CA TYR A 273 11.95 10.37 -1.86
C TYR A 273 13.31 10.94 -2.24
N SER A 274 14.26 10.05 -2.54
CA SER A 274 15.56 10.45 -3.08
C SER A 274 15.42 11.14 -4.44
N SER A 275 16.50 11.78 -4.90
CA SER A 275 16.57 12.33 -6.26
C SER A 275 16.31 11.26 -7.34
N ASN A 276 16.81 10.05 -7.14
CA ASN A 276 16.59 8.92 -8.06
C ASN A 276 15.12 8.48 -8.06
N ALA A 277 14.51 8.36 -6.88
CA ALA A 277 13.10 8.01 -6.76
C ALA A 277 12.19 9.08 -7.40
N LEU A 278 12.46 10.36 -7.14
CA LEU A 278 11.77 11.48 -7.77
C LEU A 278 11.90 11.46 -9.29
N ALA A 279 13.12 11.31 -9.81
CA ALA A 279 13.36 11.24 -11.24
C ALA A 279 12.62 10.04 -11.88
N TYR A 280 12.60 8.89 -11.20
CA TYR A 280 11.85 7.72 -11.65
C TYR A 280 10.35 7.97 -11.71
N PHE A 281 9.74 8.51 -10.64
CA PHE A 281 8.29 8.74 -10.59
C PHE A 281 7.83 9.88 -11.50
N SER A 282 8.71 10.83 -11.82
CA SER A 282 8.49 11.85 -12.85
C SER A 282 8.64 11.32 -14.28
N THR A 283 9.23 10.13 -14.47
CA THR A 283 9.37 9.49 -15.78
C THR A 283 8.07 8.81 -16.19
N SER A 284 7.65 9.02 -17.45
CA SER A 284 6.43 8.41 -17.98
C SER A 284 6.55 6.88 -18.00
N PRO A 285 5.45 6.12 -17.84
CA PRO A 285 5.51 4.65 -17.79
C PRO A 285 6.27 4.02 -18.97
N SER A 286 6.08 4.53 -20.18
CA SER A 286 6.77 4.06 -21.40
C SER A 286 8.29 4.24 -21.39
N GLU A 287 8.81 5.15 -20.57
CA GLU A 287 10.24 5.48 -20.49
C GLU A 287 10.92 4.86 -19.28
N ARG A 288 10.17 4.27 -18.34
CA ARG A 288 10.70 3.71 -17.08
C ARG A 288 11.69 2.57 -17.32
N VAL A 289 11.48 1.73 -18.32
CA VAL A 289 12.42 0.67 -18.70
C VAL A 289 13.77 1.28 -19.11
N GLN A 290 13.74 2.33 -19.96
CA GLN A 290 14.96 3.00 -20.39
C GLN A 290 15.64 3.73 -19.22
N PHE A 291 14.88 4.35 -18.33
CA PHE A 291 15.41 4.95 -17.11
C PHE A 291 16.19 3.93 -16.27
N VAL A 292 15.63 2.75 -16.02
CA VAL A 292 16.29 1.69 -15.23
C VAL A 292 17.59 1.24 -15.90
N ARG A 293 17.60 1.10 -17.24
CA ARG A 293 18.83 0.80 -17.99
C ARG A 293 19.90 1.87 -17.78
N ASN A 294 19.54 3.15 -17.89
CA ASN A 294 20.48 4.25 -17.69
C ASN A 294 21.01 4.28 -16.25
N LEU A 295 20.13 4.07 -15.27
CA LEU A 295 20.49 3.99 -13.86
C LEU A 295 21.51 2.88 -13.62
N PHE A 296 21.24 1.67 -14.09
CA PHE A 296 22.14 0.52 -13.91
C PHE A 296 23.50 0.71 -14.61
N ALA A 297 23.52 1.29 -15.81
CA ALA A 297 24.78 1.61 -16.50
C ALA A 297 25.64 2.60 -15.71
N HIS A 298 25.02 3.61 -15.09
CA HIS A 298 25.71 4.57 -14.24
C HIS A 298 26.37 3.90 -13.02
N TYR A 299 25.64 3.02 -12.32
CA TYR A 299 26.20 2.30 -11.16
C TYR A 299 27.35 1.37 -11.53
N LYS A 300 27.27 0.66 -12.67
CA LYS A 300 28.37 -0.19 -13.15
C LYS A 300 29.68 0.57 -13.40
N ASN A 301 29.59 1.82 -13.82
CA ASN A 301 30.77 2.66 -14.10
C ASN A 301 31.37 3.28 -12.83
N ILE A 302 30.67 3.24 -11.70
CA ILE A 302 31.17 3.71 -10.40
C ILE A 302 31.92 2.59 -9.66
N ASP A 303 31.55 1.34 -9.90
CA ASP A 303 32.18 0.14 -9.31
C ASP A 303 33.40 -0.39 -10.12
N GLN A 304 33.86 0.34 -11.15
CA GLN A 304 35.07 0.07 -11.94
C GLN A 304 36.15 1.12 -11.66
#